data_AF-A0AAV3V666-F1
#
_entry.id   AF-A0AAV3V666-F1
#
_cell.length_a   1.000
_cell.length_b   1.000
_cell.length_c   1.000
_cell.angle_alpha   90.00
_cell.angle_beta   90.00
_cell.angle_gamma   90.00
#
_symmetry.space_group_name_H-M   'P 1'
#
loop_
_entity.id
_entity.type
_entity.pdbx_description
1 polymer ?
#
loop_
_entity_poly.entity_id
_entity_poly.type
_entity_poly.pdbx_seq_one_letter_code
_entity_poly.pdbx_strand_id
1 'polypeptide(L)'
;MKSSEIIDFLEDNDLADVEEIKHKSNYVIIKFYYDFDKEELSAAKAYSTEESDFEPESDEWYNEYYIPYLRDIAVDNVESIIEEISDEFELESKYKEFGMENGNSGYFKFIAAFSEELTDIEMEDILNDYYE
;
A
#
# COMPACT_ATOMS: atom_id res chain seq x y z
N MET A 1 9.11 -15.24 13.67
CA MET A 1 8.90 -14.62 12.34
C MET A 1 10.14 -14.67 11.45
N LYS A 2 10.01 -15.11 10.19
CA LYS A 2 11.06 -14.96 9.16
C LYS A 2 10.62 -13.91 8.14
N SER A 3 11.26 -12.75 8.14
CA SER A 3 10.91 -11.65 7.23
C SER A 3 11.08 -11.99 5.74
N SER A 4 11.96 -12.94 5.40
CA SER A 4 12.11 -13.43 4.03
C SER A 4 10.84 -14.07 3.48
N GLU A 5 10.13 -14.86 4.29
CA GLU A 5 8.90 -15.53 3.84
C GLU A 5 7.79 -14.50 3.54
N ILE A 6 7.74 -13.41 4.31
CA ILE A 6 6.81 -12.30 4.07
C ILE A 6 7.19 -11.52 2.79
N ILE A 7 8.49 -11.25 2.59
CA ILE A 7 8.96 -10.56 1.38
C ILE A 7 8.65 -11.38 0.13
N ASP A 8 8.98 -12.68 0.15
CA ASP A 8 8.70 -13.57 -0.96
C ASP A 8 7.20 -13.60 -1.28
N PHE A 9 6.33 -13.62 -0.26
CA PHE A 9 4.88 -13.57 -0.45
C PHE A 9 4.40 -12.26 -1.09
N LEU A 10 4.93 -11.10 -0.64
CA LEU A 10 4.59 -9.80 -1.22
C LEU A 10 5.02 -9.73 -2.69
N GLU A 11 6.23 -10.20 -3.02
CA GLU A 11 6.74 -10.23 -4.39
C GLU A 11 5.94 -11.20 -5.28
N ASP A 12 5.55 -12.37 -4.76
CA ASP A 12 4.71 -13.35 -5.47
C ASP A 12 3.29 -12.83 -5.76
N ASN A 13 2.84 -11.81 -5.02
CA ASN A 13 1.56 -11.10 -5.21
C ASN A 13 1.73 -9.77 -5.97
N ASP A 14 2.75 -9.67 -6.83
CA ASP A 14 2.99 -8.55 -7.73
C ASP A 14 3.25 -7.19 -7.03
N LEU A 15 3.65 -7.19 -5.76
CA LEU A 15 4.13 -5.97 -5.10
C LEU A 15 5.59 -5.71 -5.48
N ALA A 16 5.87 -4.46 -5.83
CA ALA A 16 7.15 -4.04 -6.37
C ALA A 16 8.09 -3.46 -5.29
N ASP A 17 9.39 -3.52 -5.56
CA ASP A 17 10.46 -2.91 -4.75
C ASP A 17 10.30 -3.19 -3.24
N VAL A 18 10.04 -4.45 -2.90
CA VAL A 18 9.86 -4.92 -1.53
C VAL A 18 11.19 -4.88 -0.77
N GLU A 19 11.25 -4.09 0.30
CA GLU A 19 12.46 -3.83 1.06
C GLU A 19 12.23 -3.95 2.57
N GLU A 20 13.01 -4.79 3.26
CA GLU A 20 13.08 -4.80 4.72
C GLU A 20 13.72 -3.49 5.21
N ILE A 21 12.95 -2.69 5.92
CA ILE A 21 13.40 -1.41 6.46
C ILE A 21 13.96 -1.56 7.87
N LYS A 22 13.34 -2.42 8.67
CA LYS A 22 13.72 -2.62 10.07
C LYS A 22 13.32 -4.01 10.55
N HIS A 23 14.23 -4.67 11.23
CA HIS A 23 13.98 -5.97 11.86
C HIS A 23 14.31 -5.89 13.35
N LYS A 24 13.35 -6.28 14.19
CA LYS A 24 13.49 -6.48 15.63
C LYS A 24 13.01 -7.87 16.01
N SER A 25 13.32 -8.31 17.22
CA SER A 25 12.95 -9.65 17.68
C SER A 25 11.44 -9.92 17.67
N ASN A 26 10.63 -8.88 17.81
CA ASN A 26 9.18 -8.96 17.92
C ASN A 26 8.42 -8.32 16.74
N TYR A 27 9.08 -7.62 15.81
CA TYR A 27 8.41 -7.06 14.63
C TYR A 27 9.38 -6.80 13.47
N VAL A 28 8.82 -6.67 12.27
CA VAL A 28 9.51 -6.25 11.05
C VAL A 28 8.72 -5.12 10.41
N ILE A 29 9.42 -4.17 9.79
CA ILE A 29 8.85 -3.11 8.95
C ILE A 29 9.35 -3.35 7.53
N ILE A 30 8.42 -3.40 6.58
CA ILE A 30 8.68 -3.63 5.16
C ILE A 30 8.08 -2.48 4.37
N LYS A 31 8.83 -1.95 3.42
CA LYS A 31 8.37 -0.99 2.41
C LYS A 31 8.14 -1.73 1.11
N PHE A 32 7.10 -1.37 0.39
CA PHE A 32 6.82 -1.91 -0.94
C PHE A 32 5.95 -0.93 -1.72
N TYR A 33 5.73 -1.24 -3.00
CA TYR A 33 4.99 -0.44 -3.94
C TYR A 33 3.92 -1.28 -4.63
N TYR A 34 2.76 -0.67 -4.84
CA TYR A 34 1.72 -1.21 -5.70
C TYR A 34 1.80 -0.47 -7.04
N ASP A 35 2.18 -1.18 -8.10
CA ASP A 35 2.27 -0.62 -9.46
C ASP A 35 0.96 -0.86 -10.20
N PHE A 36 0.28 0.20 -10.61
CA PHE A 36 -0.99 0.06 -11.32
C PHE A 36 -0.75 -0.47 -12.73
N ASP A 37 -1.58 -1.44 -13.11
CA ASP A 37 -1.57 -1.92 -14.48
C ASP A 37 -2.28 -0.93 -15.42
N LYS A 38 -2.18 -1.22 -16.72
CA LYS A 38 -2.77 -0.34 -17.74
C LYS A 38 -4.30 -0.32 -17.67
N GLU A 39 -4.93 -1.44 -17.30
CA GLU A 39 -6.38 -1.57 -17.21
C GLU A 39 -6.92 -0.74 -16.04
N GLU A 40 -6.25 -0.77 -14.90
CA GLU A 40 -6.57 0.04 -13.71
C GLU A 40 -6.42 1.53 -13.98
N LEU A 41 -5.30 1.95 -14.58
CA LEU A 41 -5.10 3.35 -14.97
C LEU A 41 -6.16 3.81 -15.97
N SER A 42 -6.56 2.92 -16.89
CA SER A 42 -7.61 3.21 -17.87
C SER A 42 -8.99 3.30 -17.23
N ALA A 43 -9.29 2.41 -16.28
CA ALA A 43 -10.54 2.40 -15.54
C ALA A 43 -10.67 3.66 -14.68
N ALA A 44 -9.61 4.02 -13.96
CA ALA A 44 -9.54 5.26 -13.19
C ALA A 44 -9.79 6.49 -14.08
N LYS A 45 -9.14 6.54 -15.24
CA LYS A 45 -9.33 7.66 -16.17
C LYS A 45 -10.76 7.73 -16.71
N ALA A 46 -11.36 6.59 -17.05
CA ALA A 46 -12.72 6.53 -17.54
C ALA A 46 -13.71 7.00 -16.45
N TYR A 47 -13.63 6.40 -15.26
CA TYR A 47 -14.43 6.76 -14.09
C TYR A 47 -14.34 8.25 -13.79
N SER A 48 -13.14 8.79 -13.63
CA SER A 48 -12.96 10.18 -13.28
C SER A 48 -13.42 11.14 -14.37
N THR A 49 -13.33 10.76 -15.65
CA THR A 49 -13.85 11.59 -16.76
C THR A 49 -15.38 11.59 -16.81
N GLU A 50 -16.02 10.47 -16.46
CA GLU A 50 -17.48 10.33 -16.48
C GLU A 50 -18.16 10.94 -15.25
N GLU A 51 -17.52 10.84 -14.08
CA GLU A 51 -18.11 11.25 -12.79
C GLU A 51 -17.71 12.66 -12.34
N SER A 52 -16.73 13.29 -12.99
CA SER A 52 -16.26 14.63 -12.63
C SER A 52 -16.87 15.72 -13.51
N ASP A 53 -17.22 16.85 -12.88
CA ASP A 53 -17.59 18.09 -13.58
C ASP A 53 -16.37 18.96 -13.96
N PHE A 54 -15.15 18.56 -13.57
CA PHE A 54 -13.91 19.30 -13.87
C PHE A 54 -13.41 19.00 -15.29
N GLU A 55 -12.54 19.88 -15.81
CA GLU A 55 -11.87 19.64 -17.09
C GLU A 55 -10.97 18.39 -16.94
N PRO A 56 -11.05 17.40 -17.86
CA PRO A 56 -10.23 16.21 -17.78
C PRO A 56 -8.75 16.56 -17.71
N GLU A 57 -8.03 15.89 -16.80
CA GLU A 57 -6.61 16.12 -16.54
C GLU A 57 -6.27 17.49 -15.90
N SER A 58 -7.26 18.23 -15.38
CA SER A 58 -7.01 19.37 -14.50
C SER A 58 -6.52 18.94 -13.12
N ASP A 59 -5.96 19.88 -12.35
CA ASP A 59 -5.49 19.61 -10.99
C ASP A 59 -6.64 19.13 -10.09
N GLU A 60 -7.82 19.75 -10.18
CA GLU A 60 -9.02 19.33 -9.44
C GLU A 60 -9.49 17.93 -9.85
N TRP A 61 -9.49 17.64 -11.15
CA TRP A 61 -9.83 16.30 -11.66
C TRP A 61 -8.88 15.22 -11.11
N TYR A 62 -7.58 15.51 -11.09
CA TYR A 62 -6.58 14.60 -10.53
C TYR A 62 -6.78 14.39 -9.02
N ASN A 63 -6.91 15.48 -8.27
CA ASN A 63 -6.90 15.43 -6.80
C ASN A 63 -8.22 14.95 -6.20
N GLU A 64 -9.36 15.23 -6.84
CA GLU A 64 -10.68 14.90 -6.28
C GLU A 64 -11.28 13.61 -6.84
N TYR A 65 -10.81 13.11 -7.99
CA TYR A 65 -11.39 11.93 -8.63
C TYR A 65 -10.34 10.86 -8.97
N TYR A 66 -9.33 11.19 -9.77
CA TYR A 66 -8.44 10.18 -10.34
C TYR A 66 -7.51 9.55 -9.30
N ILE A 67 -6.81 10.37 -8.51
CA ILE A 67 -5.91 9.88 -7.46
C ILE A 67 -6.69 9.15 -6.35
N PRO A 68 -7.84 9.68 -5.86
CA PRO A 68 -8.66 8.94 -4.90
C PRO A 68 -9.12 7.58 -5.41
N TYR A 69 -9.55 7.47 -6.67
CA TYR A 69 -9.96 6.18 -7.22
C TYR A 69 -8.81 5.18 -7.32
N LEU A 70 -7.63 5.63 -7.75
CA LEU A 70 -6.42 4.80 -7.74
C LEU A 70 -6.00 4.40 -6.33
N ARG A 71 -6.13 5.31 -5.36
CA ARG A 71 -5.89 4.99 -3.95
C ARG A 71 -6.78 3.86 -3.47
N ASP A 72 -8.08 3.92 -3.76
CA ASP A 72 -9.03 2.90 -3.36
C ASP A 72 -8.63 1.52 -3.96
N ILE A 73 -8.27 1.48 -5.24
CA ILE A 73 -7.75 0.24 -5.88
C ILE A 73 -6.51 -0.29 -5.15
N ALA A 74 -5.51 0.56 -4.92
CA ALA A 74 -4.27 0.11 -4.29
C ALA A 74 -4.50 -0.37 -2.86
N VAL A 75 -5.32 0.35 -2.08
CA VAL A 75 -5.66 0.00 -0.71
C VAL A 75 -6.42 -1.32 -0.66
N ASP A 76 -7.44 -1.52 -1.48
CA ASP A 76 -8.24 -2.75 -1.50
C ASP A 76 -7.36 -3.98 -1.82
N ASN A 77 -6.50 -3.87 -2.83
CA ASN A 77 -5.60 -4.97 -3.21
C ASN A 77 -4.55 -5.25 -2.13
N VAL A 78 -3.91 -4.21 -1.59
CA VAL A 78 -2.89 -4.37 -0.54
C VAL A 78 -3.50 -4.90 0.75
N GLU A 79 -4.68 -4.43 1.15
CA GLU A 79 -5.39 -4.94 2.33
C GLU A 79 -5.64 -6.44 2.20
N SER A 80 -6.15 -6.91 1.06
CA SER A 80 -6.34 -8.34 0.79
C SER A 80 -5.05 -9.14 0.94
N ILE A 81 -3.95 -8.68 0.32
CA ILE A 81 -2.65 -9.37 0.39
C ILE A 81 -2.12 -9.42 1.83
N ILE A 82 -2.26 -8.33 2.58
CA ILE A 82 -1.80 -8.23 3.97
C ILE A 82 -2.65 -9.11 4.91
N GLU A 83 -3.96 -9.20 4.69
CA GLU A 83 -4.84 -10.13 5.40
C GLU A 83 -4.42 -11.59 5.13
N GLU A 84 -4.13 -11.95 3.88
CA GLU A 84 -3.65 -13.29 3.53
C GLU A 84 -2.32 -13.65 4.23
N ILE A 85 -1.36 -12.71 4.28
CA ILE A 85 -0.11 -12.87 5.03
C ILE A 85 -0.40 -13.08 6.52
N SER A 86 -1.29 -12.26 7.09
CA SER A 86 -1.64 -12.31 8.51
C SER A 86 -2.23 -13.67 8.89
N ASP A 87 -3.13 -14.19 8.05
CA ASP A 87 -3.74 -15.50 8.22
C ASP A 87 -2.75 -16.66 7.99
N GLU A 88 -1.93 -16.61 6.93
CA GLU A 88 -1.00 -17.69 6.59
C GLU A 88 0.13 -17.85 7.63
N PHE A 89 0.68 -16.73 8.11
CA PHE A 89 1.82 -16.72 9.02
C PHE A 89 1.43 -16.55 10.49
N GLU A 90 0.12 -16.51 10.80
CA GLU A 90 -0.43 -16.26 12.14
C GLU A 90 0.15 -14.96 12.76
N LEU A 91 0.16 -13.88 11.98
CA LEU A 91 0.72 -12.57 12.34
C LEU A 91 -0.39 -11.54 12.50
N GLU A 92 -0.16 -10.57 13.38
CA GLU A 92 -0.84 -9.28 13.34
C GLU A 92 -0.08 -8.36 12.39
N SER A 93 -0.81 -7.54 11.65
CA SER A 93 -0.23 -6.56 10.72
C SER A 93 -0.89 -5.20 10.81
N LYS A 94 -0.12 -4.16 10.47
CA LYS A 94 -0.64 -2.80 10.25
C LYS A 94 0.13 -2.18 9.10
N TYR A 95 -0.51 -1.35 8.29
CA TYR A 95 0.17 -0.62 7.23
C TYR A 95 -0.23 0.84 7.18
N LYS A 96 0.59 1.61 6.46
CA LYS A 96 0.31 2.99 6.06
C LYS A 96 0.58 3.15 4.58
N GLU A 97 -0.34 3.85 3.94
CA GLU A 97 -0.16 4.40 2.61
C GLU A 97 0.58 5.75 2.68
N PHE A 98 1.49 5.97 1.73
CA PHE A 98 2.18 7.25 1.54
C PHE A 98 1.77 7.91 0.22
N GLY A 99 0.93 7.23 -0.55
CA GLY A 99 0.44 7.68 -1.85
C GLY A 99 1.53 7.65 -2.92
N MET A 100 1.28 8.45 -3.95
CA MET A 100 2.17 8.67 -5.08
C MET A 100 3.36 9.56 -4.68
N GLU A 101 4.56 9.23 -5.14
CA GLU A 101 5.73 10.09 -4.98
C GLU A 101 6.02 10.87 -6.30
N ASN A 102 6.54 12.09 -6.17
CA ASN A 102 7.04 12.90 -7.30
C ASN A 102 6.06 13.20 -8.45
N GLY A 103 4.75 13.17 -8.19
CA GLY A 103 3.73 13.44 -9.22
C GLY A 103 3.57 12.33 -10.26
N ASN A 104 4.09 11.13 -9.99
CA ASN A 104 3.87 9.96 -10.82
C ASN A 104 2.61 9.22 -10.35
N SER A 105 1.63 9.04 -11.25
CA SER A 105 0.40 8.32 -10.94
C SER A 105 0.44 6.81 -11.17
N GLY A 106 1.60 6.26 -11.52
CA GLY A 106 1.76 4.85 -11.86
C GLY A 106 1.89 3.91 -10.66
N TYR A 107 2.04 4.41 -9.43
CA TYR A 107 2.23 3.56 -8.26
C TYR A 107 1.79 4.19 -6.95
N PHE A 108 1.57 3.36 -5.93
CA PHE A 108 1.37 3.76 -4.54
C PHE A 108 2.43 3.14 -3.63
N LYS A 109 2.98 3.95 -2.72
CA LYS A 109 3.94 3.49 -1.72
C LYS A 109 3.24 3.07 -0.44
N PHE A 110 3.65 1.93 0.11
CA PHE A 110 3.17 1.40 1.36
C PHE A 110 4.31 1.03 2.30
N ILE A 111 3.98 1.02 3.60
CA ILE A 111 4.83 0.52 4.66
C ILE A 111 3.97 -0.33 5.56
N ALA A 112 4.35 -1.58 5.76
CA ALA A 112 3.69 -2.48 6.69
C ALA A 112 4.60 -2.87 7.84
N ALA A 113 4.00 -3.02 9.03
CA ALA A 113 4.58 -3.68 10.18
C ALA A 113 3.89 -5.02 10.39
N PHE A 114 4.67 -6.04 10.73
CA PHE A 114 4.18 -7.39 11.04
C PHE A 114 4.74 -7.86 12.38
N SER A 115 3.94 -8.56 13.17
CA SER A 115 4.32 -9.07 14.49
C SER A 115 3.51 -10.29 14.93
N GLU A 116 4.14 -11.20 15.67
CA GLU A 116 3.47 -12.32 16.37
C GLU A 116 2.94 -11.90 17.76
N GLU A 117 3.40 -10.76 18.30
CA GLU A 117 3.23 -10.41 19.72
C GLU A 117 2.57 -9.05 19.94
N LEU A 118 2.75 -8.11 19.00
CA LEU A 118 2.28 -6.74 19.15
C LEU A 118 0.82 -6.60 18.72
N THR A 119 0.11 -5.74 19.44
CA THR A 119 -1.25 -5.33 19.07
C THR A 119 -1.25 -4.33 17.91
N ASP A 120 -2.40 -4.18 17.24
CA ASP A 120 -2.63 -3.17 16.20
C ASP A 120 -2.15 -1.78 16.65
N ILE A 121 -2.55 -1.33 17.85
CA ILE A 121 -2.19 0.00 18.38
C ILE A 121 -0.67 0.15 18.54
N GLU A 122 0.03 -0.88 19.02
CA GLU A 122 1.49 -0.82 19.18
C GLU A 122 2.21 -0.76 17.83
N MET A 123 1.70 -1.47 16.81
CA MET A 123 2.24 -1.40 15.46
C MET A 123 1.95 -0.04 14.80
N GLU A 124 0.76 0.54 15.03
CA GLU A 124 0.42 1.88 14.59
C GLU A 124 1.39 2.92 15.18
N ASP A 125 1.67 2.84 16.49
CA ASP A 125 2.65 3.71 17.16
C ASP A 125 4.06 3.54 16.54
N ILE A 126 4.50 2.31 16.28
CA ILE A 126 5.80 2.04 15.62
C ILE A 126 5.86 2.67 14.22
N LEU A 127 4.77 2.57 13.45
CA LEU A 127 4.67 3.16 12.12
C LEU A 127 4.54 4.69 12.18
N ASN A 128 4.03 5.27 13.26
CA ASN A 128 4.04 6.73 13.49
C ASN A 128 5.48 7.20 13.78
N ASP A 129 6.17 6.56 14.72
CA ASP A 129 7.53 6.91 15.15
C ASP A 129 8.57 6.79 14.03
N TYR A 130 8.39 5.86 13.09
CA TYR A 130 9.31 5.70 11.97
C TYR A 130 9.27 6.89 10.98
N TYR A 131 8.22 7.71 11.03
CA TYR A 131 7.94 8.77 10.07
C TYR A 131 7.91 10.20 10.65
N GLU A 132 8.21 10.39 11.94
CA GLU A 132 8.48 11.71 12.55
C GLU A 132 9.87 12.28 12.20
#